data_AF-A0A7S1YH46-F1
#
_entry.id   AF-A0A7S1YH46-F1
#
_cell.length_a   1.000
_cell.length_b   1.000
_cell.length_c   1.000
_cell.angle_alpha   90.00
_cell.angle_beta   90.00
_cell.angle_gamma   90.00
#
_symmetry.space_group_name_H-M   'P 1'
#
loop_
_entity.id
_entity.type
_entity.pdbx_description
1 polymer ?
#
loop_
_entity_poly.entity_id
_entity_poly.type
_entity_poly.pdbx_seq_one_letter_code
_entity_poly.pdbx_strand_id
1 'polypeptide(L)'
;SGPNSFNSSYILPDDDALFVVENFDAPSQYWMAVSPKHPIMHYAVNHALLRVMMLDEIGTLDASLTTGPYALLDALTWFMYDVGVTTVKKPIVNGTYHGRYNRTVRIIGEGRTRSDEIIKREYLGWNQKRDIYNDEMGMHHFQQMKRKWRAYNRTCLSVFYDLGVGPPKGFEAPRMGLDPRAKDDGPTRPPRASRASRASVASPAGTK
;
A
#
# COMPACT_ATOMS: atom_id res chain seq x y z
N SER A 1 12.93 -4.86 1.45
CA SER A 1 13.13 -4.87 2.90
C SER A 1 13.90 -6.14 3.26
N GLY A 2 14.41 -6.22 4.47
CA GLY A 2 15.28 -7.31 4.92
C GLY A 2 15.38 -7.30 6.45
N PRO A 3 15.84 -8.41 7.04
CA PRO A 3 15.95 -8.52 8.49
C PRO A 3 17.10 -7.62 8.97
N ASN A 4 16.84 -6.79 9.99
CA ASN A 4 17.91 -6.09 10.70
C ASN A 4 18.34 -6.93 11.90
N SER A 5 17.57 -6.91 12.99
CA SER A 5 17.77 -7.81 14.13
C SER A 5 16.88 -9.07 14.08
N PHE A 6 15.89 -9.12 13.18
CA PHE A 6 14.96 -10.25 13.06
C PHE A 6 15.67 -11.56 12.74
N ASN A 7 15.45 -12.57 13.58
CA ASN A 7 16.01 -13.91 13.44
C ASN A 7 15.07 -14.95 14.07
N SER A 8 15.44 -16.24 14.05
CA SER A 8 14.57 -17.33 14.53
C SER A 8 14.17 -17.22 16.00
N SER A 9 14.97 -16.57 16.86
CA SER A 9 14.62 -16.39 18.28
C SER A 9 13.41 -15.48 18.50
N TYR A 10 13.03 -14.70 17.50
CA TYR A 10 11.82 -13.88 17.56
C TYR A 10 10.55 -14.71 17.41
N ILE A 11 10.62 -15.95 16.92
CA ILE A 11 9.47 -16.86 16.82
C ILE A 11 9.56 -17.81 18.01
N LEU A 12 8.63 -17.65 18.95
CA LEU A 12 8.57 -18.44 20.17
C LEU A 12 7.79 -19.74 19.93
N PRO A 13 8.09 -20.83 20.66
CA PRO A 13 7.40 -22.10 20.48
C PRO A 13 5.88 -22.05 20.74
N ASP A 14 5.45 -21.11 21.56
CA ASP A 14 4.06 -20.86 21.95
C ASP A 14 3.37 -19.78 21.09
N ASP A 15 4.05 -19.25 20.08
CA ASP A 15 3.43 -18.32 19.15
C ASP A 15 2.36 -19.01 18.31
N ASP A 16 1.14 -18.50 18.42
CA ASP A 16 0.07 -18.87 17.51
C ASP A 16 0.06 -18.00 16.26
N ALA A 17 0.37 -16.72 16.41
CA ALA A 17 0.68 -15.79 15.34
C ALA A 17 1.65 -14.71 15.82
N LEU A 18 2.56 -14.29 14.95
CA LEU A 18 3.55 -13.25 15.14
C LEU A 18 3.53 -12.28 13.96
N PHE A 19 3.50 -10.98 14.25
CA PHE A 19 3.75 -9.93 13.26
C PHE A 19 4.74 -8.90 13.78
N VAL A 20 5.60 -8.41 12.91
CA VAL A 20 6.41 -7.21 13.16
C VAL A 20 5.60 -5.97 12.81
N VAL A 21 5.65 -4.91 13.62
CA VAL A 21 5.06 -3.61 13.27
C VAL A 21 5.93 -2.90 12.25
N GLU A 22 5.36 -2.48 11.13
CA GLU A 22 6.05 -1.66 10.14
C GLU A 22 6.01 -0.16 10.48
N ASN A 23 6.80 0.62 9.73
CA ASN A 23 6.99 2.06 9.93
C ASN A 23 5.74 2.96 9.76
N PHE A 24 4.56 2.39 9.49
CA PHE A 24 3.27 3.09 9.41
C PHE A 24 2.26 2.58 10.45
N ASP A 25 2.78 1.92 11.49
CA ASP A 25 2.05 1.39 12.65
C ASP A 25 0.94 0.41 12.26
N ALA A 26 1.28 -0.56 11.41
CA ALA A 26 0.42 -1.68 11.09
C ALA A 26 1.24 -2.98 11.02
N PRO A 27 0.59 -4.16 11.16
CA PRO A 27 1.28 -5.43 11.12
C PRO A 27 1.92 -5.65 9.74
N SER A 28 3.14 -6.17 9.71
CA SER A 28 3.88 -6.41 8.47
C SER A 28 3.24 -7.50 7.65
N GLN A 29 3.11 -7.25 6.34
CA GLN A 29 2.71 -8.28 5.38
C GLN A 29 3.86 -9.21 4.97
N TYR A 30 5.11 -8.81 5.24
CA TYR A 30 6.30 -9.52 4.78
C TYR A 30 7.01 -10.26 5.91
N TRP A 31 6.84 -9.81 7.15
CA TRP A 31 7.54 -10.33 8.33
C TRP A 31 6.52 -10.78 9.36
N MET A 32 6.00 -11.98 9.13
CA MET A 32 4.98 -12.62 9.96
C MET A 32 5.17 -14.14 9.99
N ALA A 33 4.73 -14.77 11.06
CA ALA A 33 4.59 -16.21 11.18
C ALA A 33 3.22 -16.50 11.77
N VAL A 34 2.40 -17.33 11.12
CA VAL A 34 1.03 -17.57 11.55
C VAL A 34 0.72 -19.04 11.45
N SER A 35 0.17 -19.62 12.51
CA SER A 35 -0.22 -21.03 12.50
C SER A 35 -1.37 -21.28 11.50
N PRO A 36 -1.50 -22.51 10.98
CA PRO A 36 -2.53 -22.84 10.02
C PRO A 36 -3.94 -22.52 10.54
N LYS A 37 -4.80 -21.99 9.68
CA LYS A 37 -6.21 -21.65 9.98
C LYS A 37 -6.40 -20.60 11.10
N HIS A 38 -5.38 -19.79 11.40
CA HIS A 38 -5.52 -18.70 12.36
C HIS A 38 -6.58 -17.67 11.89
N PRO A 39 -7.54 -17.26 12.75
CA PRO A 39 -8.64 -16.36 12.37
C PRO A 39 -8.18 -15.02 11.80
N ILE A 40 -7.05 -14.48 12.25
CA ILE A 40 -6.51 -13.21 11.71
C ILE A 40 -6.29 -13.27 10.19
N MET A 41 -5.84 -14.41 9.65
CA MET A 41 -5.62 -14.53 8.20
C MET A 41 -6.94 -14.64 7.44
N HIS A 42 -7.96 -15.27 8.03
CA HIS A 42 -9.30 -15.28 7.46
C HIS A 42 -9.86 -13.86 7.35
N TYR A 43 -9.75 -13.06 8.41
CA TYR A 43 -10.17 -11.66 8.37
C TYR A 43 -9.37 -10.84 7.35
N ALA A 44 -8.05 -11.03 7.29
CA ALA A 44 -7.19 -10.32 6.34
C ALA A 44 -7.56 -10.61 4.89
N VAL A 45 -7.78 -11.89 4.56
CA VAL A 45 -8.19 -12.30 3.20
C VAL A 45 -9.56 -11.73 2.86
N ASN A 46 -10.55 -11.82 3.76
CA ASN A 46 -11.88 -11.27 3.50
C ASN A 46 -11.83 -9.74 3.31
N HIS A 47 -11.07 -9.01 4.13
CA HIS A 47 -10.89 -7.57 3.96
C HIS A 47 -10.21 -7.20 2.66
N ALA A 48 -9.14 -7.91 2.31
CA ALA A 48 -8.45 -7.72 1.04
C ALA A 48 -9.40 -7.96 -0.14
N LEU A 49 -10.17 -9.06 -0.13
CA LEU A 49 -11.14 -9.38 -1.17
C LEU A 49 -12.25 -8.33 -1.27
N LEU A 50 -12.84 -7.93 -0.14
CA LEU A 50 -13.88 -6.91 -0.13
C LEU A 50 -13.36 -5.58 -0.68
N ARG A 51 -12.18 -5.15 -0.26
CA ARG A 51 -11.57 -3.91 -0.75
C ARG A 51 -11.30 -3.99 -2.25
N VAL A 52 -10.76 -5.11 -2.74
CA VAL A 52 -10.54 -5.32 -4.18
C VAL A 52 -11.86 -5.30 -4.96
N MET A 53 -12.91 -5.95 -4.46
CA MET A 53 -14.23 -5.95 -5.12
C MET A 53 -14.88 -4.57 -5.16
N MET A 54 -14.63 -3.73 -4.14
CA MET A 54 -15.14 -2.36 -4.04
C MET A 54 -14.25 -1.33 -4.74
N LEU A 55 -13.16 -1.73 -5.40
CA LEU A 55 -12.36 -0.79 -6.19
C LEU A 55 -13.11 -0.39 -7.46
N ASP A 56 -13.34 0.92 -7.59
CA ASP A 56 -13.93 1.53 -8.78
C ASP A 56 -13.04 1.34 -10.03
N GLU A 57 -11.72 1.43 -9.84
CA GLU A 57 -10.74 1.36 -10.92
C GLU A 57 -9.51 0.54 -10.50
N ILE A 58 -9.25 -0.57 -11.20
CA ILE A 58 -8.11 -1.46 -10.90
C ILE A 58 -6.77 -0.72 -11.00
N GLY A 59 -6.64 0.22 -11.95
CA GLY A 59 -5.43 1.02 -12.16
C GLY A 59 -5.08 1.96 -11.01
N THR A 60 -5.98 2.13 -10.04
CA THR A 60 -5.77 2.97 -8.85
C THR A 60 -5.50 2.18 -7.57
N LEU A 61 -5.43 0.84 -7.66
CA LEU A 61 -5.18 -0.03 -6.52
C LEU A 61 -3.92 0.39 -5.77
N ASP A 62 -4.08 0.87 -4.54
CA ASP A 62 -2.99 1.02 -3.59
C ASP A 62 -2.88 -0.29 -2.81
N ALA A 63 -1.86 -1.09 -3.14
CA ALA A 63 -1.68 -2.40 -2.54
C ALA A 63 -1.51 -2.31 -1.01
N SER A 64 -0.90 -1.23 -0.50
CA SER A 64 -0.69 -1.07 0.94
C SER A 64 -2.00 -0.86 1.71
N LEU A 65 -2.94 -0.13 1.09
CA LEU A 65 -4.26 0.13 1.65
C LEU A 65 -5.23 -1.04 1.38
N THR A 66 -5.15 -1.68 0.22
CA THR A 66 -6.17 -2.63 -0.23
C THR A 66 -5.90 -4.03 0.30
N THR A 67 -4.73 -4.60 -0.01
CA THR A 67 -4.38 -6.01 0.22
C THR A 67 -3.19 -6.19 1.15
N GLY A 68 -2.60 -5.08 1.61
CA GLY A 68 -1.34 -5.05 2.32
C GLY A 68 -1.50 -4.79 3.81
N PRO A 69 -0.65 -3.97 4.43
CA PRO A 69 -0.57 -3.87 5.89
C PRO A 69 -1.85 -3.32 6.53
N TYR A 70 -2.62 -2.49 5.81
CA TYR A 70 -3.90 -2.02 6.32
C TYR A 70 -4.99 -3.10 6.31
N ALA A 71 -4.91 -4.09 5.43
CA ALA A 71 -5.84 -5.24 5.50
C ALA A 71 -5.53 -6.07 6.76
N LEU A 72 -4.26 -6.21 7.13
CA LEU A 72 -3.84 -6.87 8.36
C LEU A 72 -4.22 -6.08 9.62
N LEU A 73 -4.13 -4.74 9.58
CA LEU A 73 -4.59 -3.89 10.67
C LEU A 73 -6.10 -4.05 10.93
N ASP A 74 -6.90 -4.01 9.87
CA ASP A 74 -8.34 -4.25 9.97
C ASP A 74 -8.60 -5.66 10.49
N ALA A 75 -7.87 -6.66 9.99
CA ALA A 75 -7.98 -8.02 10.46
C ALA A 75 -7.69 -8.18 11.96
N LEU A 76 -6.65 -7.52 12.47
CA LEU A 76 -6.34 -7.48 13.89
C LEU A 76 -7.48 -6.81 14.68
N THR A 77 -8.05 -5.74 14.14
CA THR A 77 -9.19 -5.04 14.76
C THR A 77 -10.40 -5.96 14.88
N TRP A 78 -10.77 -6.68 13.82
CA TRP A 78 -11.88 -7.64 13.83
C TRP A 78 -11.59 -8.87 14.70
N PHE A 79 -10.35 -9.33 14.71
CA PHE A 79 -9.92 -10.43 15.57
C PHE A 79 -10.11 -10.12 17.06
N MET A 80 -9.84 -8.88 17.47
CA MET A 80 -10.02 -8.41 18.85
C MET A 80 -11.46 -7.97 19.15
N TYR A 81 -12.19 -7.53 18.13
CA TYR A 81 -13.62 -7.21 18.25
C TYR A 81 -14.44 -8.39 18.77
N ASP A 82 -14.12 -9.61 18.30
CA ASP A 82 -14.77 -10.85 18.74
C ASP A 82 -14.65 -11.14 20.25
N VAL A 83 -13.71 -10.49 20.95
CA VAL A 83 -13.53 -10.61 22.41
C VAL A 83 -13.87 -9.31 23.15
N GLY A 84 -14.62 -8.42 22.49
CA GLY A 84 -15.15 -7.19 23.10
C GLY A 84 -14.25 -5.97 23.01
N VAL A 85 -13.10 -6.03 22.31
CA VAL A 85 -12.24 -4.86 22.11
C VAL A 85 -12.62 -4.15 20.81
N THR A 86 -13.24 -2.98 20.95
CA THR A 86 -13.90 -2.31 19.81
C THR A 86 -12.95 -1.60 18.84
N THR A 87 -11.73 -1.23 19.26
CA THR A 87 -10.78 -0.51 18.41
C THR A 87 -9.34 -0.82 18.76
N VAL A 88 -8.52 -1.09 17.74
CA VAL A 88 -7.06 -1.10 17.84
C VAL A 88 -6.56 0.28 17.45
N LYS A 89 -5.99 1.03 18.41
CA LYS A 89 -5.46 2.36 18.15
C LYS A 89 -4.08 2.26 17.50
N LYS A 90 -3.79 3.20 16.60
CA LYS A 90 -2.41 3.48 16.18
C LYS A 90 -1.77 4.47 17.17
N PRO A 91 -0.48 4.31 17.53
CA PRO A 91 0.40 3.21 17.11
C PRO A 91 0.00 1.89 17.77
N ILE A 92 0.16 0.77 17.05
CA ILE A 92 -0.07 -0.55 17.63
C ILE A 92 0.99 -0.77 18.71
N VAL A 93 0.54 -1.14 19.91
CA VAL A 93 1.42 -1.40 21.04
C VAL A 93 2.02 -2.80 20.90
N ASN A 94 3.32 -2.95 21.17
CA ASN A 94 3.96 -4.25 21.27
C ASN A 94 3.29 -5.07 22.38
N GLY A 95 2.95 -6.33 22.10
CA GLY A 95 2.29 -7.20 23.06
C GLY A 95 1.55 -8.37 22.43
N THR A 96 0.90 -9.16 23.29
CA THR A 96 0.08 -10.30 22.88
C THR A 96 -1.40 -9.92 22.95
N TYR A 97 -2.08 -10.12 21.84
CA TYR A 97 -3.49 -9.83 21.65
C TYR A 97 -4.28 -11.12 21.61
N HIS A 98 -5.28 -11.22 22.46
CA HIS A 98 -6.21 -12.36 22.48
C HIS A 98 -7.40 -12.04 21.57
N GLY A 99 -7.90 -13.06 20.89
CA GLY A 99 -9.06 -12.91 20.02
C GLY A 99 -9.87 -14.19 19.89
N ARG A 100 -10.57 -14.29 18.75
CA ARG A 100 -11.50 -15.39 18.46
C ARG A 100 -10.89 -16.77 18.72
N TYR A 101 -11.69 -17.66 19.31
CA TYR A 101 -11.33 -19.06 19.63
C TYR A 101 -10.13 -19.20 20.58
N ASN A 102 -9.91 -18.21 21.46
CA ASN A 102 -8.78 -18.19 22.39
C ASN A 102 -7.41 -18.29 21.69
N ARG A 103 -7.35 -17.78 20.45
CA ARG A 103 -6.12 -17.71 19.65
C ARG A 103 -5.40 -16.42 19.98
N THR A 104 -4.10 -16.35 19.71
CA THR A 104 -3.27 -15.20 20.10
C THR A 104 -2.48 -14.64 18.94
N VAL A 105 -2.32 -13.32 18.94
CA VAL A 105 -1.47 -12.60 17.99
C VAL A 105 -0.45 -11.81 18.79
N ARG A 106 0.82 -12.17 18.67
CA ARG A 106 1.92 -11.39 19.22
C ARG A 106 2.39 -10.38 18.19
N ILE A 107 2.40 -9.12 18.58
CA ILE A 107 2.91 -8.01 17.80
C ILE A 107 4.23 -7.57 18.43
N ILE A 108 5.28 -7.43 17.62
CA ILE A 108 6.59 -6.93 18.07
C ILE A 108 7.01 -5.68 17.31
N GLY A 109 7.78 -4.84 18.01
CA GLY A 109 8.37 -3.62 17.48
C GLY A 109 7.56 -2.36 17.76
N GLU A 110 8.17 -1.21 17.53
CA GLU A 110 7.64 0.12 17.90
C GLU A 110 7.17 0.98 16.70
N GLY A 111 7.09 0.38 15.50
CA GLY A 111 6.53 1.05 14.31
C GLY A 111 7.29 2.31 13.91
N ARG A 112 6.60 3.46 13.85
CA ARG A 112 7.23 4.74 13.46
C ARG A 112 8.39 5.17 14.35
N THR A 113 8.33 4.85 15.65
CA THR A 113 9.32 5.35 16.61
C THR A 113 10.68 4.68 16.42
N ARG A 114 10.69 3.42 15.99
CA ARG A 114 11.90 2.63 15.71
C ARG A 114 11.73 1.71 14.50
N SER A 115 11.48 2.32 13.35
CA SER A 115 11.08 1.60 12.13
C SER A 115 12.07 0.60 11.58
N ASP A 116 13.36 0.72 11.94
CA ASP A 116 14.43 -0.13 11.43
C ASP A 116 14.98 -1.11 12.50
N GLU A 117 14.39 -1.19 13.70
CA GLU A 117 14.96 -2.00 14.79
C GLU A 117 14.95 -3.50 14.50
N ILE A 118 13.82 -4.03 13.99
CA ILE A 118 13.64 -5.45 13.68
C ILE A 118 13.84 -5.68 12.19
N ILE A 119 13.21 -4.87 11.34
CA ILE A 119 13.26 -4.96 9.88
C ILE A 119 13.77 -3.66 9.30
N LYS A 120 14.77 -3.73 8.43
CA LYS A 120 15.19 -2.57 7.66
C LYS A 120 14.36 -2.46 6.38
N ARG A 121 13.55 -1.40 6.26
CA ARG A 121 12.62 -1.26 5.13
C ARG A 121 13.34 -0.96 3.82
N GLU A 122 14.34 -0.09 3.90
CA GLU A 122 15.11 0.41 2.75
C GLU A 122 16.60 0.09 2.87
N TYR A 123 17.04 -0.97 2.20
CA TYR A 123 18.47 -1.23 1.97
C TYR A 123 19.02 -0.36 0.84
N LEU A 124 18.17 -0.11 -0.16
CA LEU A 124 18.42 0.76 -1.29
C LEU A 124 17.46 1.93 -1.18
N GLY A 125 17.98 3.15 -1.36
CA GLY A 125 17.17 4.36 -1.39
C GLY A 125 16.19 4.34 -2.57
N TRP A 126 15.11 5.11 -2.46
CA TRP A 126 14.06 5.19 -3.49
C TRP A 126 14.59 5.41 -4.91
N ASN A 127 15.52 6.36 -5.09
CA ASN A 127 16.08 6.67 -6.41
C ASN A 127 16.84 5.47 -6.98
N GLN A 128 17.69 4.83 -6.17
CA GLN A 128 18.45 3.67 -6.60
C GLN A 128 17.54 2.49 -6.96
N LYS A 129 16.50 2.22 -6.16
CA LYS A 129 15.48 1.21 -6.51
C LYS A 129 14.81 1.53 -7.83
N ARG A 130 14.38 2.78 -8.02
CA ARG A 130 13.70 3.22 -9.24
C ARG A 130 14.59 3.04 -10.46
N ASP A 131 15.85 3.43 -10.36
CA ASP A 131 16.79 3.36 -11.48
C ASP A 131 17.08 1.89 -11.82
N ILE A 132 17.30 1.01 -10.83
CA ILE A 132 17.43 -0.44 -11.08
C ILE A 132 16.15 -1.02 -11.72
N TYR A 133 14.96 -0.73 -11.16
CA TYR A 133 13.71 -1.26 -11.71
C TYR A 133 13.47 -0.77 -13.14
N ASN A 134 13.62 0.53 -13.40
CA ASN A 134 13.34 1.11 -14.71
C ASN A 134 14.41 0.78 -15.75
N ASP A 135 15.68 0.97 -15.41
CA ASP A 135 16.76 1.04 -16.39
C ASP A 135 17.44 -0.32 -16.58
N GLU A 136 17.54 -1.13 -15.52
CA GLU A 136 18.16 -2.47 -15.60
C GLU A 136 17.14 -3.57 -15.87
N MET A 137 15.97 -3.49 -15.22
CA MET A 137 14.94 -4.53 -15.31
C MET A 137 13.80 -4.22 -16.29
N GLY A 138 13.73 -3.01 -16.84
CA GLY A 138 12.63 -2.58 -17.72
C GLY A 138 11.25 -2.60 -17.03
N MET A 139 11.22 -2.58 -15.70
CA MET A 139 10.03 -2.61 -14.87
C MET A 139 9.62 -1.19 -14.46
N HIS A 140 8.57 -0.67 -15.07
CA HIS A 140 8.04 0.64 -14.66
C HIS A 140 7.12 0.54 -13.46
N HIS A 141 7.32 1.44 -12.50
CA HIS A 141 6.45 1.55 -11.33
C HIS A 141 5.01 1.82 -11.76
N PHE A 142 4.03 1.16 -11.14
CA PHE A 142 2.62 1.29 -11.52
C PHE A 142 2.13 2.75 -11.52
N GLN A 143 2.63 3.59 -10.59
CA GLN A 143 2.31 5.02 -10.59
C GLN A 143 2.87 5.79 -11.79
N GLN A 144 4.02 5.39 -12.34
CA GLN A 144 4.58 5.98 -13.57
C GLN A 144 3.73 5.61 -14.77
N MET A 145 3.16 4.40 -14.77
CA MET A 145 2.23 3.95 -15.79
C MET A 145 0.77 4.34 -15.50
N LYS A 146 0.45 5.05 -14.40
CA LYS A 146 -0.94 5.36 -14.00
C LYS A 146 -1.71 6.09 -15.10
N ARG A 147 -1.05 6.95 -15.87
CA ARG A 147 -1.65 7.60 -17.06
C ARG A 147 -2.01 6.60 -18.17
N LYS A 148 -1.21 5.57 -18.37
CA LYS A 148 -1.42 4.49 -19.34
C LYS A 148 -2.48 3.49 -18.87
N TRP A 149 -2.55 3.23 -17.56
CA TRP A 149 -3.51 2.30 -16.96
C TRP A 149 -4.86 2.92 -16.56
N ARG A 150 -4.98 4.26 -16.55
CA ARG A 150 -6.29 4.96 -16.52
C ARG A 150 -7.24 4.53 -17.63
N ALA A 151 -6.70 3.90 -18.67
CA ALA A 151 -7.49 3.26 -19.72
C ALA A 151 -8.35 2.10 -19.18
N TYR A 152 -8.03 1.49 -18.03
CA TYR A 152 -8.84 0.43 -17.43
C TYR A 152 -9.82 1.00 -16.41
N ASN A 153 -10.66 1.93 -16.86
CA ASN A 153 -11.78 2.55 -16.10
C ASN A 153 -12.88 1.52 -15.80
N ARG A 154 -12.50 0.49 -15.07
CA ARG A 154 -13.26 -0.73 -14.83
C ARG A 154 -12.99 -1.20 -13.42
N THR A 155 -14.04 -1.70 -12.76
CA THR A 155 -13.93 -2.32 -11.45
C THR A 155 -13.31 -3.71 -11.59
N CYS A 156 -12.65 -4.20 -10.53
CA CYS A 156 -12.18 -5.59 -10.46
C CYS A 156 -13.31 -6.58 -10.71
N LEU A 157 -14.50 -6.29 -10.17
CA LEU A 157 -15.69 -7.12 -10.36
C LEU A 157 -16.10 -7.19 -11.83
N SER A 158 -16.08 -6.08 -12.56
CA SER A 158 -16.46 -6.06 -13.98
C SER A 158 -15.50 -6.90 -14.84
N VAL A 159 -14.20 -6.86 -14.53
CA VAL A 159 -13.19 -7.66 -15.25
C VAL A 159 -13.34 -9.14 -14.92
N PHE A 160 -13.62 -9.47 -13.65
CA PHE A 160 -13.88 -10.85 -13.24
C PHE A 160 -15.11 -11.45 -13.93
N TYR A 161 -16.22 -10.69 -14.01
CA TYR A 161 -17.42 -11.12 -14.73
C TYR A 161 -17.14 -11.41 -16.21
N ASP A 162 -16.42 -10.52 -16.90
CA ASP A 162 -16.05 -10.71 -18.31
C ASP A 162 -15.19 -11.96 -18.54
N LEU A 163 -14.26 -12.25 -17.63
CA LEU A 163 -13.35 -13.40 -17.73
C LEU A 163 -14.04 -14.73 -17.37
N GLY A 164 -14.96 -14.71 -16.39
CA GLY A 164 -15.55 -15.91 -15.82
C GLY A 164 -16.86 -16.36 -16.46
N VAL A 165 -17.69 -15.40 -16.90
CA VAL A 165 -19.04 -15.67 -17.45
C VAL A 165 -19.10 -15.32 -18.95
N GLY A 166 -18.14 -14.53 -19.42
CA GLY A 166 -18.26 -13.81 -20.68
C GLY A 166 -19.24 -12.63 -20.54
N PRO A 167 -19.14 -11.61 -21.42
CA PRO A 167 -20.14 -10.57 -21.46
C PRO A 167 -21.52 -11.19 -21.72
N PRO A 168 -22.61 -10.67 -21.10
CA PRO A 168 -23.96 -11.08 -21.44
C PRO A 168 -24.17 -11.01 -22.96
N LYS A 169 -24.93 -11.95 -23.55
CA LYS A 169 -25.30 -11.86 -24.98
C LYS A 169 -25.94 -10.50 -25.24
N GLY A 170 -25.28 -9.67 -26.06
CA GLY A 170 -25.73 -8.31 -26.39
C GLY A 170 -25.02 -7.17 -25.66
N PHE A 171 -24.08 -7.46 -24.76
CA PHE A 171 -23.22 -6.43 -24.17
C PHE A 171 -22.04 -6.11 -25.09
N GLU A 172 -22.14 -5.00 -25.82
CA GLU A 172 -20.98 -4.39 -26.47
C GLU A 172 -20.24 -3.53 -25.44
N ALA A 173 -19.05 -3.97 -25.01
CA ALA A 173 -18.16 -3.10 -24.28
C ALA A 173 -17.91 -1.84 -25.13
N PRO A 174 -17.90 -0.63 -24.54
CA PRO A 174 -17.53 0.57 -25.28
C PRO A 174 -16.19 0.29 -25.96
N ARG A 175 -16.15 0.36 -27.30
CA ARG A 175 -14.89 0.26 -28.05
C ARG A 175 -14.02 1.40 -27.57
N MET A 176 -13.11 1.11 -26.65
CA MET A 176 -12.05 2.04 -26.31
C MET A 176 -11.27 2.24 -27.59
N GLY A 177 -11.35 3.46 -28.13
CA GLY A 177 -10.56 3.91 -29.27
C GLY A 177 -9.08 3.85 -28.91
N LEU A 178 -8.50 2.66 -28.96
CA LEU A 178 -7.08 2.48 -29.23
C LEU A 178 -6.92 2.68 -30.74
N ASP A 179 -7.03 3.92 -31.19
CA ASP A 179 -6.33 4.29 -32.42
C ASP A 179 -4.87 4.58 -32.03
N PRO A 180 -3.91 3.71 -32.37
CA PRO A 180 -2.50 3.97 -32.13
C PRO A 180 -1.95 5.17 -32.94
N ARG A 181 -2.77 5.86 -33.73
CA ARG A 181 -2.40 7.02 -34.55
C ARG A 181 -3.01 8.35 -34.11
N ALA A 182 -3.77 8.40 -33.02
CA ALA A 182 -4.20 9.69 -32.47
C ALA A 182 -2.98 10.43 -31.88
N LYS A 183 -2.38 11.31 -32.68
CA LYS A 183 -1.39 12.28 -32.20
C LYS A 183 -2.06 13.15 -31.15
N ASP A 184 -1.47 13.14 -29.96
CA ASP A 184 -1.77 14.04 -28.85
C ASP A 184 -1.49 15.50 -29.30
N ASP A 185 -2.51 16.21 -29.79
CA ASP A 185 -2.49 17.66 -29.85
C ASP A 185 -2.77 18.18 -28.43
N GLY A 186 -1.74 18.12 -27.59
CA GLY A 186 -1.80 18.65 -26.22
C GLY A 186 -2.03 20.17 -26.21
N PRO A 187 -2.65 20.72 -25.15
CA PRO A 187 -2.80 22.17 -25.02
C PRO A 187 -1.42 22.84 -24.94
N THR A 188 -1.20 23.78 -25.85
CA THR A 188 -0.02 24.64 -25.92
C THR A 188 0.22 25.32 -24.57
N ARG A 189 1.36 25.00 -23.94
CA ARG A 189 1.88 25.74 -22.79
C ARG A 189 2.03 27.21 -23.19
N PRO A 190 1.50 28.18 -22.43
CA PRO A 190 1.83 29.58 -22.67
C PRO A 190 3.33 29.80 -22.42
N PRO A 191 3.97 30.72 -23.19
CA PRO A 191 5.39 30.97 -23.10
C PRO A 191 5.76 31.48 -21.70
N ARG A 192 6.89 30.97 -21.22
CA ARG A 192 7.49 31.31 -19.94
C ARG A 192 7.90 32.79 -19.96
N ALA A 193 7.30 33.61 -19.11
CA ALA A 193 7.68 35.02 -18.97
C ALA A 193 9.18 35.13 -18.67
N SER A 194 9.87 35.93 -19.49
CA SER A 194 11.29 36.24 -19.34
C SER A 194 11.54 36.94 -18.00
N ARG A 195 12.57 36.47 -17.32
CA ARG A 195 13.08 36.93 -16.04
C ARG A 195 13.48 38.42 -16.13
N ALA A 196 12.63 39.31 -15.63
CA ALA A 196 12.99 40.71 -15.42
C ALA A 196 14.03 40.84 -14.29
N SER A 197 15.01 41.69 -14.55
CA SER A 197 16.16 42.04 -13.72
C SER A 197 15.77 42.46 -12.29
N ARG A 198 16.51 41.95 -11.30
CA ARG A 198 16.54 42.50 -9.94
C ARG A 198 17.03 43.94 -9.97
N ALA A 199 16.15 44.89 -9.67
CA ALA A 199 16.55 46.21 -9.22
C ALA A 199 16.85 46.15 -7.71
N SER A 200 17.98 46.73 -7.33
CA SER A 200 18.45 46.91 -5.97
C SER A 200 17.49 47.77 -5.15
N VAL A 201 17.06 47.29 -3.99
CA VAL A 201 16.43 48.12 -2.96
C VAL A 201 17.50 48.49 -1.95
N ALA A 202 17.82 49.79 -1.90
CA ALA A 202 18.63 50.40 -0.87
C ALA A 202 17.79 50.57 0.42
N SER A 203 18.36 50.19 1.56
CA SER A 203 17.83 50.51 2.89
C SER A 203 17.92 52.01 3.17
N PRO A 204 16.94 52.60 3.87
CA PRO A 204 17.18 53.77 4.69
C PRO A 204 17.38 53.39 6.16
N ALA A 205 18.37 54.06 6.74
CA ALA A 205 18.79 54.03 8.12
C ALA A 205 17.65 54.25 9.13
N GLY A 206 17.68 53.48 10.21
CA GLY A 206 17.02 53.83 11.46
C GLY A 206 17.85 54.87 12.20
N THR A 207 17.25 56.02 12.49
CA THR A 207 17.77 57.02 13.42
C THR A 207 17.13 56.79 14.79
N LYS A 208 17.95 57.07 15.81
CA LYS A 208 17.73 56.94 17.26
C LYS A 208 16.49 57.64 17.77
#